data_AF-A0A8D0G9F4-F1
#
_entry.id   AF-A0A8D0G9F4-F1
#
_cell.length_a   1.000
_cell.length_b   1.000
_cell.length_c   1.000
_cell.angle_alpha   90.00
_cell.angle_beta   90.00
_cell.angle_gamma   90.00
#
_symmetry.space_group_name_H-M   'P 1'
#
loop_
_entity.id
_entity.type
_entity.pdbx_description
1 polymer ?
#
loop_
_entity_poly.entity_id
_entity_poly.type
_entity_poly.pdbx_seq_one_letter_code
_entity_poly.pdbx_strand_id
1 'polypeptide(L)'
;MVEGGWTPLHTAVKAEEEGAVHFLLEKGANPHARKENGATPFIVAGIAGKVSLLKLFLSHGSEINEYDDNGFTAFMEAAWHGKEEALRFLHKSGADVNLRRIVNEEKRAINRGGATALMDAARKGHLSIVKTLVREMEADVNLCDNQDRNALVHAFLETHCKDRESVVHFLLDCGADVNRRNEDGKTTLILAVEREQGCKNPITCLHLASMLSCLVSGILQLWIPSPIASPGLVSILLYLTIELFIYFCNPERESLDLVMAVLEKDEVDINDTGMDGKTALMIAVEKNNYEIAKLLCENKARTDVGDLIGLARRNYNAKMETLLRQYNARTIPYQPLKHWEPTSRRWAKPLQALYRKDRPMIGKLKLFTHTNFRIQRTSQGGIYLGFYDGKEVAVKIFLAAKNNNEPEKLCLEECSSNNHLIKLYGKEKNKACLYLCLSLCEKNLEEYLSAAENEGVKSKDILKTIFLAVQELHWFGYGHQDLHPSNILIDIAGKVFLADFDKSRKLDESQKDLLIGEDLKVISI
;
A
#
# COMPACT_ATOMS: atom_id res chain seq x y z
N MET A 1 17.51 -22.04 -20.11
CA MET A 1 16.19 -22.65 -19.91
C MET A 1 15.19 -21.51 -19.96
N VAL A 2 14.15 -21.59 -20.78
CA VAL A 2 13.15 -20.51 -20.82
C VAL A 2 12.28 -20.68 -19.58
N GLU A 3 12.48 -19.83 -18.57
CA GLU A 3 11.65 -19.79 -17.36
C GLU A 3 10.17 -19.63 -17.76
N GLY A 4 9.25 -20.40 -17.16
CA GLY A 4 7.80 -20.20 -17.36
C GLY A 4 7.13 -21.10 -18.40
N GLY A 5 7.79 -22.13 -18.93
CA GLY A 5 7.20 -23.06 -19.91
C GLY A 5 6.86 -22.44 -21.26
N TRP A 6 7.49 -21.32 -21.63
CA TRP A 6 7.25 -20.64 -22.91
C TRP A 6 7.74 -21.47 -24.10
N THR A 7 6.88 -21.62 -25.10
CA THR A 7 7.26 -22.20 -26.40
C THR A 7 7.64 -21.09 -27.38
N PRO A 8 8.39 -21.38 -28.45
CA PRO A 8 8.65 -20.41 -29.52
C PRO A 8 7.36 -19.80 -30.10
N LEU A 9 6.28 -20.59 -30.17
CA LEU A 9 4.97 -20.14 -30.64
C LEU A 9 4.38 -19.07 -29.72
N HIS A 10 4.42 -19.25 -28.39
CA HIS A 10 3.96 -18.22 -27.46
C HIS A 10 4.72 -16.90 -27.62
N THR A 11 6.04 -16.98 -27.79
CA THR A 11 6.89 -15.80 -27.99
C THR A 11 6.53 -15.09 -29.29
N ALA A 12 6.34 -15.82 -30.39
CA ALA A 12 5.94 -15.25 -31.67
C ALA A 12 4.57 -14.56 -31.61
N VAL A 13 3.59 -15.18 -30.93
CA VAL A 13 2.25 -14.58 -30.74
C VAL A 13 2.33 -13.30 -29.92
N LYS A 14 3.05 -13.31 -28.79
CA LYS A 14 3.21 -12.13 -27.94
C LYS A 14 3.95 -10.99 -28.66
N ALA A 15 4.89 -11.33 -29.54
CA ALA A 15 5.62 -10.38 -30.37
C ALA A 15 4.81 -9.89 -31.59
N GLU A 16 3.62 -10.43 -31.82
CA GLU A 16 2.74 -10.07 -32.95
C GLU A 16 3.34 -10.43 -34.34
N GLU A 17 4.28 -11.38 -34.38
CA GLU A 17 5.01 -11.78 -35.58
C GLU A 17 4.28 -12.90 -36.34
N GLU A 18 3.25 -12.53 -37.12
CA GLU A 18 2.39 -13.51 -37.82
C GLU A 18 3.17 -14.47 -38.72
N GLY A 19 4.19 -13.99 -39.44
CA GLY A 19 5.02 -14.84 -40.29
C GLY A 19 5.75 -15.93 -39.50
N ALA A 20 6.26 -15.58 -38.30
CA ALA A 20 6.88 -16.55 -37.41
C ALA A 20 5.85 -17.53 -36.84
N VAL A 21 4.63 -17.06 -36.50
CA VAL A 21 3.54 -17.93 -36.04
C VAL A 21 3.17 -18.96 -37.10
N HIS A 22 2.93 -18.53 -38.34
CA HIS A 22 2.62 -19.42 -39.46
C HIS A 22 3.74 -20.43 -39.71
N PHE A 23 4.99 -19.98 -39.78
CA PHE A 23 6.14 -20.87 -39.96
C PHE A 23 6.24 -21.92 -38.86
N LEU A 24 6.05 -21.53 -37.59
CA LEU A 24 6.12 -22.47 -36.47
C LEU A 24 5.00 -23.51 -36.51
N LEU A 25 3.76 -23.11 -36.85
CA LEU A 25 2.64 -24.03 -37.02
C LEU A 25 2.88 -25.01 -38.17
N GLU A 26 3.39 -24.53 -39.32
CA GLU A 26 3.78 -25.38 -40.45
C GLU A 26 4.89 -26.39 -40.08
N LYS A 27 5.77 -26.05 -39.14
CA LYS A 27 6.78 -26.96 -38.60
C LYS A 27 6.27 -27.86 -37.47
N GLY A 28 4.97 -27.89 -37.23
CA GLY A 28 4.33 -28.81 -36.28
C GLY A 28 4.34 -28.30 -34.84
N ALA A 29 4.49 -26.99 -34.60
CA ALA A 29 4.26 -26.44 -33.27
C ALA A 29 2.82 -26.71 -32.83
N ASN A 30 2.63 -27.18 -31.60
CA ASN A 30 1.30 -27.44 -31.06
C ASN A 30 0.54 -26.12 -30.81
N PRO A 31 -0.59 -25.84 -31.50
CA PRO A 31 -1.37 -24.61 -31.32
C PRO A 31 -2.05 -24.51 -29.95
N HIS A 32 -2.15 -25.62 -29.20
CA HIS A 32 -2.74 -25.69 -27.86
C HIS A 32 -1.70 -25.91 -26.76
N ALA A 33 -0.42 -25.68 -27.05
CA ALA A 33 0.61 -25.80 -26.03
C ALA A 33 0.30 -24.86 -24.86
N ARG A 34 0.32 -25.36 -23.62
CA ARG A 34 0.12 -24.53 -22.42
C ARG A 34 1.48 -24.16 -21.83
N LYS A 35 1.68 -22.89 -21.50
CA LYS A 35 2.82 -22.48 -20.66
C LYS A 35 2.54 -22.78 -19.18
N GLU A 36 3.47 -22.51 -18.26
CA GLU A 36 3.37 -22.96 -16.85
C GLU A 36 2.11 -22.48 -16.11
N ASN A 37 1.52 -21.34 -16.49
CA ASN A 37 0.27 -20.87 -15.88
C ASN A 37 -0.99 -21.38 -16.60
N GLY A 38 -0.85 -22.29 -17.57
CA GLY A 38 -1.93 -22.82 -18.37
C GLY A 38 -2.30 -22.00 -19.62
N ALA A 39 -1.74 -20.82 -19.84
CA ALA A 39 -2.16 -20.01 -20.99
C ALA A 39 -1.70 -20.65 -22.31
N THR A 40 -2.60 -20.66 -23.30
CA THR A 40 -2.39 -21.14 -24.67
C THR A 40 -1.98 -19.99 -25.59
N PRO A 41 -1.49 -20.26 -26.83
CA PRO A 41 -1.30 -19.25 -27.86
C PRO A 41 -2.54 -18.40 -28.14
N PHE A 42 -3.75 -18.98 -28.07
CA PHE A 42 -5.01 -18.25 -28.25
C PHE A 42 -5.25 -17.22 -27.13
N ILE A 43 -5.04 -17.61 -25.86
CA ILE A 43 -5.13 -16.67 -24.73
C ILE A 43 -4.07 -15.55 -24.86
N VAL A 44 -2.83 -15.90 -25.25
CA VAL A 44 -1.77 -14.90 -25.49
C VAL A 44 -2.09 -13.98 -26.67
N ALA A 45 -2.82 -14.44 -27.69
CA ALA A 45 -3.29 -13.58 -28.77
C ALA A 45 -4.32 -12.55 -28.28
N GLY A 46 -5.08 -12.85 -27.22
CA GLY A 46 -5.95 -11.89 -26.52
C GLY A 46 -5.15 -10.76 -25.85
N ILE A 47 -4.04 -11.10 -25.20
CA ILE A 47 -3.08 -10.13 -24.62
C ILE A 47 -2.49 -9.21 -25.69
N ALA A 48 -2.04 -9.79 -26.80
CA ALA A 48 -1.51 -9.04 -27.94
C ALA A 48 -2.61 -8.15 -28.58
N GLY A 49 -3.84 -8.65 -28.60
CA GLY A 49 -4.99 -7.98 -29.22
C GLY A 49 -5.04 -8.14 -30.73
N LYS A 50 -4.43 -9.19 -31.29
CA LYS A 50 -4.38 -9.44 -32.74
C LYS A 50 -5.51 -10.35 -33.18
N VAL A 51 -6.52 -9.75 -33.83
CA VAL A 51 -7.69 -10.46 -34.37
C VAL A 51 -7.30 -11.53 -35.39
N SER A 52 -6.29 -11.29 -36.22
CA SER A 52 -5.74 -12.27 -37.16
C SER A 52 -5.26 -13.54 -36.47
N LEU A 53 -4.47 -13.39 -35.39
CA LEU A 53 -3.98 -14.52 -34.59
C LEU A 53 -5.12 -15.22 -33.83
N LEU A 54 -6.08 -14.47 -33.29
CA LEU A 54 -7.27 -15.06 -32.65
C LEU A 54 -8.07 -15.91 -33.66
N LYS A 55 -8.31 -15.42 -34.88
CA LYS A 55 -8.95 -16.18 -35.95
C LYS A 55 -8.15 -17.43 -36.32
N LEU A 56 -6.83 -17.29 -36.43
CA LEU A 56 -5.93 -18.40 -36.77
C LEU A 56 -6.03 -19.51 -35.72
N PHE A 57 -5.96 -19.21 -34.44
CA PHE A 57 -6.03 -20.26 -33.42
C PHE A 57 -7.45 -20.87 -33.28
N LEU A 58 -8.52 -20.09 -33.47
CA LEU A 58 -9.87 -20.64 -33.57
C LEU A 58 -10.00 -21.63 -34.74
N SER A 59 -9.39 -21.33 -35.90
CA SER A 59 -9.38 -22.27 -37.03
C SER A 59 -8.54 -23.51 -36.78
N HIS A 60 -7.63 -23.47 -35.79
CA HIS A 60 -6.86 -24.61 -35.31
C HIS A 60 -7.53 -25.31 -34.12
N GLY A 61 -8.79 -24.98 -33.81
CA GLY A 61 -9.61 -25.71 -32.83
C GLY A 61 -9.55 -25.17 -31.40
N SER A 62 -9.01 -23.97 -31.16
CA SER A 62 -9.13 -23.33 -29.84
C SER A 62 -10.60 -23.07 -29.50
N GLU A 63 -10.95 -23.24 -28.23
CA GLU A 63 -12.29 -22.96 -27.75
C GLU A 63 -12.40 -21.49 -27.33
N ILE A 64 -13.48 -20.82 -27.71
CA ILE A 64 -13.64 -19.36 -27.48
C ILE A 64 -13.53 -18.97 -26.00
N ASN A 65 -13.96 -19.85 -25.10
CA ASN A 65 -13.97 -19.66 -23.65
C ASN A 65 -12.93 -20.54 -22.93
N GLU A 66 -11.90 -21.06 -23.63
CA GLU A 66 -10.79 -21.73 -22.95
C GLU A 66 -10.08 -20.78 -21.99
N TYR A 67 -9.57 -21.32 -20.88
CA TYR A 67 -8.95 -20.53 -19.82
C TYR A 67 -7.63 -21.13 -19.30
N ASP A 68 -6.81 -20.24 -18.72
CA ASP A 68 -5.56 -20.59 -18.04
C ASP A 68 -5.81 -21.08 -16.60
N ASP A 69 -4.77 -21.47 -15.86
CA ASP A 69 -4.93 -22.05 -14.51
C ASP A 69 -5.33 -21.00 -13.44
N ASN A 70 -5.50 -19.74 -13.85
CA ASN A 70 -6.05 -18.64 -13.06
C ASN A 70 -7.46 -18.25 -13.53
N GLY A 71 -8.02 -18.94 -14.52
CA GLY A 71 -9.34 -18.71 -15.07
C GLY A 71 -9.42 -17.61 -16.13
N PHE A 72 -8.29 -17.07 -16.61
CA PHE A 72 -8.29 -16.03 -17.64
C PHE A 72 -8.61 -16.63 -19.01
N THR A 73 -9.60 -16.06 -19.68
CA THR A 73 -9.88 -16.30 -21.11
C THR A 73 -9.20 -15.23 -21.98
N ALA A 74 -9.13 -15.47 -23.29
CA ALA A 74 -8.68 -14.45 -24.25
C ALA A 74 -9.51 -13.14 -24.15
N PHE A 75 -10.80 -13.25 -23.82
CA PHE A 75 -11.70 -12.09 -23.65
C PHE A 75 -11.34 -11.26 -22.43
N MET A 76 -11.05 -11.89 -21.30
CA MET A 76 -10.57 -11.21 -20.09
C MET A 76 -9.21 -10.56 -20.29
N GLU A 77 -8.29 -11.24 -20.98
CA GLU A 77 -6.97 -10.67 -21.31
C GLU A 77 -7.08 -9.44 -22.22
N ALA A 78 -7.95 -9.49 -23.24
CA ALA A 78 -8.23 -8.33 -24.09
C ALA A 78 -8.80 -7.16 -23.28
N ALA A 79 -9.71 -7.43 -22.33
CA ALA A 79 -10.26 -6.41 -21.44
C ALA A 79 -9.19 -5.79 -20.52
N TRP A 80 -8.35 -6.62 -19.89
CA TRP A 80 -7.24 -6.19 -19.03
C TRP A 80 -6.22 -5.33 -19.78
N HIS A 81 -5.91 -5.68 -21.03
CA HIS A 81 -4.92 -5.00 -21.86
C HIS A 81 -5.49 -3.89 -22.75
N GLY A 82 -6.78 -3.57 -22.63
CA GLY A 82 -7.39 -2.46 -23.38
C GLY A 82 -7.53 -2.72 -24.89
N LYS A 83 -7.59 -3.99 -25.31
CA LYS A 83 -7.58 -4.42 -26.72
C LYS A 83 -9.00 -4.46 -27.30
N GLU A 84 -9.56 -3.29 -27.58
CA GLU A 84 -10.96 -3.15 -27.98
C GLU A 84 -11.35 -3.94 -29.24
N GLU A 85 -10.50 -3.96 -30.26
CA GLU A 85 -10.77 -4.70 -31.50
C GLU A 85 -10.85 -6.22 -31.25
N ALA A 86 -9.90 -6.75 -30.48
CA ALA A 86 -9.90 -8.15 -30.07
C ALA A 86 -11.11 -8.50 -29.20
N LEU A 87 -11.47 -7.63 -28.26
CA LEU A 87 -12.65 -7.79 -27.41
C LEU A 87 -13.93 -7.91 -28.25
N ARG A 88 -14.12 -7.00 -29.23
CA ARG A 88 -15.27 -7.00 -30.14
C ARG A 88 -15.32 -8.25 -31.01
N PHE A 89 -14.17 -8.69 -31.51
CA PHE A 89 -14.07 -9.94 -32.29
C PHE A 89 -14.46 -11.16 -31.44
N LEU A 90 -13.92 -11.26 -30.22
CA LEU A 90 -14.18 -12.38 -29.31
C LEU A 90 -15.66 -12.45 -28.91
N HIS A 91 -16.28 -11.31 -28.57
CA HIS A 91 -17.72 -11.22 -28.31
C HIS A 91 -18.54 -11.73 -29.50
N LYS A 92 -18.26 -11.24 -30.71
CA LYS A 92 -18.94 -11.69 -31.94
C LYS A 92 -18.73 -13.19 -32.22
N SER A 93 -17.63 -13.75 -31.73
CA SER A 93 -17.30 -15.17 -31.88
C SER A 93 -17.89 -16.06 -30.77
N GLY A 94 -18.70 -15.50 -29.86
CA GLY A 94 -19.42 -16.24 -28.82
C GLY A 94 -18.71 -16.32 -27.48
N ALA A 95 -17.77 -15.41 -27.20
CA ALA A 95 -17.18 -15.32 -25.86
C ALA A 95 -18.24 -14.96 -24.82
N ASP A 96 -18.22 -15.65 -23.67
CA ASP A 96 -19.12 -15.35 -22.56
C ASP A 96 -18.60 -14.13 -21.78
N VAL A 97 -19.32 -13.02 -21.93
CA VAL A 97 -18.98 -11.70 -21.35
C VAL A 97 -19.03 -11.73 -19.82
N ASN A 98 -19.93 -12.55 -19.26
CA ASN A 98 -20.22 -12.61 -17.83
C ASN A 98 -19.56 -13.82 -17.15
N LEU A 99 -18.65 -14.50 -17.85
CA LEU A 99 -17.90 -15.62 -17.29
C LEU A 99 -17.10 -15.15 -16.07
N ARG A 100 -17.24 -15.89 -14.97
CA ARG A 100 -16.48 -15.69 -13.73
C ARG A 100 -15.28 -16.62 -13.72
N ARG A 101 -14.07 -16.09 -13.44
CA ARG A 101 -12.83 -16.88 -13.43
C ARG A 101 -12.98 -18.17 -12.62
N ILE A 102 -12.82 -19.31 -13.29
CA ILE A 102 -12.80 -20.64 -12.68
C ILE A 102 -11.36 -20.95 -12.27
N VAL A 103 -11.16 -21.32 -11.00
CA VAL A 103 -9.84 -21.66 -10.43
C VAL A 103 -9.89 -23.01 -9.73
N ASN A 104 -8.72 -23.57 -9.44
CA ASN A 104 -8.64 -24.81 -8.67
C ASN A 104 -9.18 -24.65 -7.23
N GLU A 105 -9.46 -25.77 -6.58
CA GLU A 105 -10.09 -25.79 -5.26
C GLU A 105 -9.23 -25.11 -4.19
N GLU A 106 -7.90 -25.19 -4.28
CA GLU A 106 -6.97 -24.52 -3.37
C GLU A 106 -7.12 -23.00 -3.41
N LYS A 107 -7.17 -22.41 -4.62
CA LYS A 107 -7.38 -20.98 -4.80
C LYS A 107 -8.79 -20.59 -4.36
N ARG A 108 -9.80 -21.42 -4.65
CA ARG A 108 -11.18 -21.18 -4.26
C ARG A 108 -11.35 -21.18 -2.74
N ALA A 109 -10.68 -22.07 -2.02
CA ALA A 109 -10.73 -22.17 -0.55
C ALA A 109 -10.23 -20.92 0.16
N ILE A 110 -9.40 -20.10 -0.50
CA ILE A 110 -8.95 -18.79 -0.02
C ILE A 110 -9.65 -17.63 -0.75
N ASN A 111 -10.87 -17.86 -1.26
CA ASN A 111 -11.71 -16.87 -1.93
C ASN A 111 -11.08 -16.23 -3.17
N ARG A 112 -10.13 -16.87 -3.85
CA ARG A 112 -9.62 -16.39 -5.15
C ARG A 112 -10.50 -16.86 -6.30
N GLY A 113 -10.42 -16.13 -7.41
CA GLY A 113 -11.23 -16.38 -8.61
C GLY A 113 -12.52 -15.56 -8.64
N GLY A 114 -13.43 -15.92 -9.56
CA GLY A 114 -14.75 -15.30 -9.66
C GLY A 114 -14.82 -13.96 -10.41
N ALA A 115 -13.69 -13.32 -10.68
CA ALA A 115 -13.66 -12.03 -11.37
C ALA A 115 -14.04 -12.13 -12.86
N THR A 116 -14.53 -11.02 -13.43
CA THR A 116 -15.03 -10.91 -14.81
C THR A 116 -14.20 -9.93 -15.66
N ALA A 117 -14.42 -9.92 -16.98
CA ALA A 117 -13.77 -8.98 -17.89
C ALA A 117 -14.07 -7.50 -17.56
N LEU A 118 -15.29 -7.21 -17.08
CA LEU A 118 -15.67 -5.86 -16.66
C LEU A 118 -14.84 -5.38 -15.45
N MET A 119 -14.61 -6.27 -14.48
CA MET A 119 -13.77 -5.98 -13.32
C MET A 119 -12.31 -5.72 -13.71
N ASP A 120 -11.79 -6.44 -14.71
CA ASP A 120 -10.44 -6.26 -15.22
C ASP A 120 -10.28 -4.91 -15.94
N ALA A 121 -11.22 -4.56 -16.81
CA ALA A 121 -11.25 -3.27 -17.50
C ALA A 121 -11.39 -2.11 -16.51
N ALA A 122 -12.27 -2.25 -15.50
CA ALA A 122 -12.48 -1.24 -14.47
C ALA A 122 -11.22 -1.02 -13.62
N ARG A 123 -10.56 -2.10 -13.18
CA ARG A 123 -9.30 -2.04 -12.43
C ARG A 123 -8.21 -1.31 -13.20
N LYS A 124 -8.10 -1.56 -14.51
CA LYS A 124 -7.09 -0.91 -15.35
C LYS A 124 -7.49 0.47 -15.85
N GLY A 125 -8.70 0.92 -15.57
CA GLY A 125 -9.19 2.24 -15.96
C GLY A 125 -9.46 2.36 -17.45
N HIS A 126 -9.73 1.27 -18.16
CA HIS A 126 -9.99 1.30 -19.61
C HIS A 126 -11.42 1.73 -19.90
N LEU A 127 -11.71 3.03 -19.82
CA LEU A 127 -13.07 3.57 -19.92
C LEU A 127 -13.81 3.16 -21.20
N SER A 128 -13.12 3.12 -22.36
CA SER A 128 -13.76 2.69 -23.61
C SER A 128 -14.21 1.24 -23.53
N ILE A 129 -13.36 0.35 -23.03
CA ILE A 129 -13.68 -1.07 -22.82
C ILE A 129 -14.85 -1.23 -21.84
N VAL A 130 -14.82 -0.52 -20.70
CA VAL A 130 -15.92 -0.56 -19.71
C VAL A 130 -17.25 -0.14 -20.35
N LYS A 131 -17.26 0.96 -21.13
CA LYS A 131 -18.47 1.41 -21.84
C LYS A 131 -18.96 0.39 -22.85
N THR A 132 -18.05 -0.18 -23.65
CA THR A 132 -18.36 -1.20 -24.64
C THR A 132 -18.95 -2.45 -23.98
N LEU A 133 -18.33 -2.94 -22.91
CA LEU A 133 -18.81 -4.11 -22.17
C LEU A 133 -20.23 -3.92 -21.64
N VAL A 134 -20.52 -2.78 -20.99
CA VAL A 134 -21.82 -2.54 -20.37
C VAL A 134 -22.89 -2.19 -21.41
N ARG A 135 -22.60 -1.32 -22.39
CA ARG A 135 -23.61 -0.80 -23.32
C ARG A 135 -23.86 -1.69 -24.53
N GLU A 136 -22.85 -2.41 -24.98
CA GLU A 136 -22.91 -3.15 -26.25
C GLU A 136 -22.83 -4.67 -26.08
N MET A 137 -22.34 -5.14 -24.93
CA MET A 137 -22.09 -6.57 -24.67
C MET A 137 -22.85 -7.10 -23.44
N GLU A 138 -23.76 -6.31 -22.88
CA GLU A 138 -24.64 -6.71 -21.76
C GLU A 138 -23.87 -7.28 -20.54
N ALA A 139 -22.69 -6.72 -20.24
CA ALA A 139 -21.94 -7.08 -19.06
C ALA A 139 -22.72 -6.70 -17.78
N ASP A 140 -22.90 -7.66 -16.88
CA ASP A 140 -23.56 -7.44 -15.59
C ASP A 140 -22.62 -6.68 -14.65
N VAL A 141 -23.03 -5.44 -14.33
CA VAL A 141 -22.30 -4.49 -13.51
C VAL A 141 -22.17 -4.93 -12.05
N ASN A 142 -23.08 -5.79 -11.59
CA ASN A 142 -23.21 -6.18 -10.18
C ASN A 142 -22.72 -7.60 -9.87
N LEU A 143 -22.16 -8.31 -10.87
CA LEU A 143 -21.42 -9.54 -10.59
C LEU A 143 -20.29 -9.26 -9.61
N CYS A 144 -20.09 -10.22 -8.71
CA CYS A 144 -19.04 -10.16 -7.69
C CYS A 144 -18.05 -11.32 -7.87
N ASP A 145 -16.78 -11.04 -7.56
CA ASP A 145 -15.76 -12.07 -7.47
C ASP A 145 -15.93 -12.92 -6.19
N ASN A 146 -15.02 -13.84 -5.93
CA ASN A 146 -15.13 -14.71 -4.75
C ASN A 146 -14.82 -13.98 -3.42
N GLN A 147 -14.38 -12.72 -3.48
CA GLN A 147 -14.19 -11.83 -2.32
C GLN A 147 -15.34 -10.82 -2.18
N ASP A 148 -16.47 -11.04 -2.87
CA ASP A 148 -17.64 -10.16 -2.90
C ASP A 148 -17.37 -8.75 -3.45
N ARG A 149 -16.38 -8.62 -4.35
CA ARG A 149 -16.04 -7.34 -5.00
C ARG A 149 -16.67 -7.27 -6.38
N ASN A 150 -17.36 -6.16 -6.66
CA ASN A 150 -17.88 -5.85 -8.00
C ASN A 150 -16.89 -4.98 -8.81
N ALA A 151 -17.27 -4.64 -10.05
CA ALA A 151 -16.46 -3.79 -10.93
C ALA A 151 -16.15 -2.41 -10.32
N LEU A 152 -17.09 -1.85 -9.54
CA LEU A 152 -16.93 -0.56 -8.87
C LEU A 152 -15.82 -0.64 -7.81
N VAL A 153 -15.80 -1.66 -6.95
CA VAL A 153 -14.71 -1.88 -5.99
C VAL A 153 -13.38 -2.11 -6.71
N HIS A 154 -13.38 -2.87 -7.82
CA HIS A 154 -12.18 -3.13 -8.61
C HIS A 154 -11.52 -1.86 -9.17
N ALA A 155 -12.30 -0.83 -9.52
CA ALA A 155 -11.78 0.45 -9.99
C ALA A 155 -10.89 1.17 -8.96
N PHE A 156 -11.00 0.83 -7.67
CA PHE A 156 -10.19 1.40 -6.59
C PHE A 156 -8.94 0.59 -6.24
N LEU A 157 -8.77 -0.63 -6.78
CA LEU A 157 -7.65 -1.51 -6.42
C LEU A 157 -6.31 -1.08 -7.04
N GLU A 158 -6.33 -0.33 -8.15
CA GLU A 158 -5.14 0.21 -8.79
C GLU A 158 -5.01 1.71 -8.48
N THR A 159 -3.83 2.15 -8.04
CA THR A 159 -3.63 3.53 -7.58
C THR A 159 -3.35 4.52 -8.72
N HIS A 160 -2.91 4.03 -9.89
CA HIS A 160 -2.33 4.83 -10.98
C HIS A 160 -3.04 4.68 -12.34
N CYS A 161 -4.37 4.72 -12.38
CA CYS A 161 -5.13 4.78 -13.64
C CYS A 161 -5.66 6.20 -13.92
N LYS A 162 -5.43 6.68 -15.16
CA LYS A 162 -5.77 8.05 -15.60
C LYS A 162 -7.29 8.30 -15.62
N ASP A 163 -8.06 7.29 -16.04
CA ASP A 163 -9.51 7.43 -16.29
C ASP A 163 -10.38 6.77 -15.21
N ARG A 164 -9.82 6.52 -14.02
CA ARG A 164 -10.52 5.87 -12.89
C ARG A 164 -11.83 6.56 -12.54
N GLU A 165 -11.81 7.88 -12.38
CA GLU A 165 -13.00 8.66 -12.00
C GLU A 165 -14.10 8.50 -13.04
N SER A 166 -13.73 8.65 -14.31
CA SER A 166 -14.65 8.44 -15.42
C SER A 166 -15.24 7.03 -15.41
N VAL A 167 -14.45 6.00 -15.07
CA VAL A 167 -14.93 4.62 -14.91
C VAL A 167 -15.90 4.52 -13.72
N VAL A 168 -15.55 5.09 -12.57
CA VAL A 168 -16.39 5.04 -11.37
C VAL A 168 -17.72 5.76 -11.61
N HIS A 169 -17.72 6.99 -12.12
CA HIS A 169 -18.93 7.71 -12.48
C HIS A 169 -19.79 6.92 -13.45
N PHE A 170 -19.18 6.34 -14.49
CA PHE A 170 -19.92 5.54 -15.44
C PHE A 170 -20.57 4.29 -14.81
N LEU A 171 -19.86 3.58 -13.94
CA LEU A 171 -20.40 2.41 -13.23
C LEU A 171 -21.53 2.81 -12.28
N LEU A 172 -21.38 3.94 -11.57
CA LEU A 172 -22.42 4.52 -10.73
C LEU A 172 -23.67 4.89 -11.54
N ASP A 173 -23.51 5.45 -12.73
CA ASP A 173 -24.62 5.77 -13.65
C ASP A 173 -25.32 4.52 -14.18
N CYS A 174 -24.59 3.41 -14.29
CA CYS A 174 -25.12 2.10 -14.69
C CYS A 174 -25.67 1.27 -13.51
N GLY A 175 -25.82 1.85 -12.31
CA GLY A 175 -26.45 1.18 -11.18
C GLY A 175 -25.56 0.14 -10.49
N ALA A 176 -24.24 0.37 -10.46
CA ALA A 176 -23.34 -0.44 -9.64
C ALA A 176 -23.66 -0.31 -8.14
N ASP A 177 -23.73 -1.45 -7.45
CA ASP A 177 -23.91 -1.54 -6.01
C ASP A 177 -22.70 -0.93 -5.27
N VAL A 178 -22.97 0.13 -4.50
CA VAL A 178 -21.97 0.95 -3.78
C VAL A 178 -21.56 0.37 -2.43
N ASN A 179 -22.29 -0.63 -1.93
CA ASN A 179 -22.11 -1.17 -0.58
C ASN A 179 -21.19 -2.40 -0.55
N ARG A 180 -20.67 -2.83 -1.69
CA ARG A 180 -19.68 -3.91 -1.78
C ARG A 180 -18.36 -3.48 -1.16
N ARG A 181 -17.66 -4.45 -0.57
CA ARG A 181 -16.47 -4.22 0.25
C ARG A 181 -15.21 -4.78 -0.40
N ASN A 182 -14.09 -4.09 -0.20
CA ASN A 182 -12.77 -4.61 -0.56
C ASN A 182 -12.22 -5.58 0.52
N GLU A 183 -10.96 -6.02 0.35
CA GLU A 183 -10.27 -6.92 1.28
C GLU A 183 -10.07 -6.34 2.69
N ASP A 184 -10.08 -5.01 2.84
CA ASP A 184 -10.00 -4.31 4.13
C ASP A 184 -11.40 -4.03 4.73
N GLY A 185 -12.46 -4.59 4.14
CA GLY A 185 -13.84 -4.33 4.52
C GLY A 185 -14.36 -2.93 4.17
N LYS A 186 -13.66 -2.19 3.30
CA LYS A 186 -14.01 -0.80 2.95
C LYS A 186 -15.00 -0.76 1.80
N THR A 187 -16.06 0.03 1.96
CA THR A 187 -17.04 0.36 0.92
C THR A 187 -16.48 1.36 -0.09
N THR A 188 -17.18 1.54 -1.21
CA THR A 188 -16.83 2.57 -2.20
C THR A 188 -16.76 3.97 -1.58
N LEU A 189 -17.66 4.29 -0.65
CA LEU A 189 -17.65 5.58 0.06
C LEU A 189 -16.36 5.76 0.87
N ILE A 190 -15.97 4.75 1.65
CA ILE A 190 -14.74 4.80 2.45
C ILE A 190 -13.51 4.96 1.52
N LEU A 191 -13.45 4.19 0.43
CA LEU A 191 -12.35 4.26 -0.54
C LEU A 191 -12.27 5.65 -1.21
N ALA A 192 -13.40 6.27 -1.51
CA ALA A 192 -13.47 7.61 -2.08
C ALA A 192 -12.93 8.69 -1.11
N VAL A 193 -13.24 8.57 0.18
CA VAL A 193 -12.76 9.48 1.25
C VAL A 193 -11.28 9.25 1.57
N GLU A 194 -10.82 7.99 1.56
CA GLU A 194 -9.44 7.65 1.90
C GLU A 194 -8.42 8.11 0.87
N ARG A 195 -8.85 8.33 -0.38
CA ARG A 195 -7.98 8.65 -1.50
C ARG A 195 -7.02 9.77 -1.11
N GLU A 196 -5.74 9.40 -1.00
CA GLU A 196 -4.69 10.39 -0.80
C GLU A 196 -4.63 11.26 -2.04
N GLN A 197 -4.63 12.57 -1.80
CA GLN A 197 -4.41 13.57 -2.83
C GLN A 197 -3.06 13.27 -3.47
N GLY A 198 -3.07 12.74 -4.68
CA GLY A 198 -1.93 12.88 -5.55
C GLY A 198 -1.75 14.37 -5.73
N CYS A 199 -0.71 14.94 -5.15
CA CYS A 199 -0.25 16.26 -5.59
C CYS A 199 -0.15 16.14 -7.11
N LYS A 200 -1.02 16.85 -7.86
CA LYS A 200 -0.73 17.10 -9.26
C LYS A 200 0.72 17.60 -9.26
N ASN A 201 1.57 16.93 -10.03
CA ASN A 201 2.99 17.23 -10.08
C ASN A 201 3.13 18.77 -10.13
N PRO A 202 3.94 19.41 -9.28
CA PRO A 202 4.13 20.86 -9.34
C PRO A 202 4.36 21.34 -10.78
N ILE A 203 4.99 20.50 -11.61
CA ILE A 203 5.22 20.69 -13.04
C ILE A 203 3.92 20.78 -13.86
N THR A 204 2.88 19.99 -13.57
CA THR A 204 1.57 20.08 -14.25
C THR A 204 0.80 21.34 -13.85
N CYS A 205 0.87 21.76 -12.58
CA CYS A 205 0.29 23.04 -12.15
C CYS A 205 1.06 24.23 -12.73
N LEU A 206 2.39 24.15 -12.86
CA LEU A 206 3.22 25.16 -13.52
C LEU A 206 2.97 25.25 -15.03
N HIS A 207 2.77 24.12 -15.73
CA HIS A 207 2.41 24.14 -17.15
C HIS A 207 1.03 24.76 -17.38
N LEU A 208 0.03 24.39 -16.56
CA LEU A 208 -1.29 25.02 -16.62
C LEU A 208 -1.21 26.51 -16.29
N ALA A 209 -0.43 26.91 -15.28
CA ALA A 209 -0.18 28.31 -14.96
C ALA A 209 0.49 29.07 -16.12
N SER A 210 1.46 28.44 -16.80
CA SER A 210 2.12 29.02 -17.97
C SER A 210 1.20 29.12 -19.18
N MET A 211 0.34 28.14 -19.41
CA MET A 211 -0.64 28.19 -20.50
C MET A 211 -1.70 29.27 -20.24
N LEU A 212 -2.17 29.39 -18.99
CA LEU A 212 -3.11 30.43 -18.57
C LEU A 212 -2.47 31.83 -18.60
N SER A 213 -1.19 31.97 -18.23
CA SER A 213 -0.48 33.26 -18.36
C SER A 213 -0.28 33.67 -19.82
N CYS A 214 0.01 32.71 -20.72
CA CYS A 214 0.01 32.95 -22.16
C CYS A 214 -1.37 33.35 -22.69
N LEU A 215 -2.45 32.73 -22.21
CA LEU A 215 -3.81 33.08 -22.60
C LEU A 215 -4.19 34.50 -22.12
N VAL A 216 -3.87 34.84 -20.87
CA VAL A 216 -4.07 36.17 -20.29
C VAL A 216 -3.22 37.22 -21.01
N SER A 217 -1.96 36.89 -21.34
CA SER A 217 -1.07 37.77 -22.10
C SER A 217 -1.56 37.98 -23.55
N GLY A 218 -2.04 36.92 -24.21
CA GLY A 218 -2.63 37.00 -25.55
C GLY A 218 -3.94 37.81 -25.57
N ILE A 219 -4.79 37.63 -24.55
CA ILE A 219 -5.98 38.46 -24.36
C ILE A 219 -5.58 39.91 -24.10
N LEU A 220 -4.58 40.19 -23.25
CA LEU A 220 -4.09 41.57 -23.02
C LEU A 220 -3.43 42.19 -24.27
N GLN A 221 -2.71 41.41 -25.08
CA GLN A 221 -2.04 41.91 -26.31
C GLN A 221 -3.03 42.21 -27.44
N LEU A 222 -4.11 41.45 -27.56
CA LEU A 222 -5.23 41.76 -28.46
C LEU A 222 -6.05 42.97 -27.99
N TRP A 223 -5.78 43.46 -26.78
CA TRP A 223 -6.59 44.45 -26.08
C TRP A 223 -5.72 45.53 -25.44
N ILE A 224 -4.97 46.29 -26.25
CA ILE A 224 -4.79 47.75 -26.10
C ILE A 224 -4.21 48.29 -27.43
N PRO A 225 -4.74 49.38 -28.02
CA PRO A 225 -5.76 50.31 -27.50
C PRO A 225 -7.03 50.33 -28.38
N SER A 226 -8.15 49.87 -27.85
CA SER A 226 -9.48 50.31 -28.29
C SER A 226 -10.11 51.10 -27.13
N PRO A 227 -10.59 52.34 -27.32
CA PRO A 227 -11.05 53.22 -26.25
C PRO A 227 -12.39 52.81 -25.60
N ILE A 228 -12.81 51.55 -25.73
CA ILE A 228 -14.13 51.05 -25.31
C ILE A 228 -14.03 50.02 -24.16
N ALA A 229 -12.82 49.52 -23.85
CA ALA A 229 -12.62 48.51 -22.81
C ALA A 229 -12.78 49.09 -21.39
N SER A 230 -13.91 48.80 -20.73
CA SER A 230 -14.13 49.23 -19.34
C SER A 230 -13.19 48.48 -18.37
N PRO A 231 -12.61 49.16 -17.35
CA PRO A 231 -11.77 48.53 -16.32
C PRO A 231 -12.45 47.35 -15.61
N GLY A 232 -13.79 47.34 -15.54
CA GLY A 232 -14.57 46.25 -14.96
C GLY A 232 -14.47 44.94 -15.74
N LEU A 233 -14.37 44.99 -17.07
CA LEU A 233 -14.31 43.77 -17.89
C LEU A 233 -12.96 43.03 -17.72
N VAL A 234 -11.86 43.80 -17.60
CA VAL A 234 -10.51 43.26 -17.32
C VAL A 234 -10.46 42.61 -15.94
N SER A 235 -11.09 43.23 -14.94
CA SER A 235 -11.17 42.69 -13.58
C SER A 235 -11.98 41.40 -13.53
N ILE A 236 -13.09 41.31 -14.26
CA ILE A 236 -13.92 40.09 -14.35
C ILE A 236 -13.15 38.96 -15.04
N LEU A 237 -12.46 39.25 -16.14
CA LEU A 237 -11.66 38.25 -16.86
C LEU A 237 -10.51 37.72 -16.00
N LEU A 238 -9.80 38.60 -15.29
CA LEU A 238 -8.73 38.19 -14.37
C LEU A 238 -9.29 37.32 -13.23
N TYR A 239 -10.43 37.71 -12.64
CA TYR A 239 -11.11 36.95 -11.60
C TYR A 239 -11.53 35.55 -12.09
N LEU A 240 -12.19 35.46 -13.25
CA LEU A 240 -12.60 34.19 -13.85
C LEU A 240 -11.40 33.30 -14.16
N THR A 241 -10.28 33.85 -14.64
CA THR A 241 -9.06 33.06 -14.90
C THR A 241 -8.40 32.53 -13.63
N ILE A 242 -8.45 33.27 -12.52
CA ILE A 242 -7.96 32.83 -11.21
C ILE A 242 -8.89 31.73 -10.65
N GLU A 243 -10.20 31.91 -10.73
CA GLU A 243 -11.18 30.89 -10.35
C GLU A 243 -11.03 29.61 -11.18
N LEU A 244 -10.83 29.72 -12.50
CA LEU A 244 -10.52 28.58 -13.38
C LEU A 244 -9.18 27.93 -13.03
N PHE A 245 -8.15 28.71 -12.66
CA PHE A 245 -6.86 28.17 -12.23
C PHE A 245 -6.99 27.37 -10.92
N ILE A 246 -7.72 27.91 -9.94
CA ILE A 246 -8.05 27.23 -8.68
C ILE A 246 -8.90 25.98 -8.97
N TYR A 247 -9.87 26.08 -9.89
CA TYR A 247 -10.74 24.99 -10.34
C TYR A 247 -9.93 23.80 -10.88
N PHE A 248 -8.94 24.04 -11.76
CA PHE A 248 -8.16 22.96 -12.37
C PHE A 248 -7.02 22.42 -11.49
N CYS A 249 -6.51 23.23 -10.55
CA CYS A 249 -5.36 22.88 -9.73
C CYS A 249 -5.69 22.34 -8.33
N ASN A 250 -6.97 22.22 -7.94
CA ASN A 250 -7.34 21.74 -6.61
C ASN A 250 -7.58 20.20 -6.57
N PRO A 251 -6.63 19.39 -6.07
CA PRO A 251 -6.82 17.94 -5.90
C PRO A 251 -7.88 17.58 -4.83
N GLU A 252 -8.32 18.52 -3.98
CA GLU A 252 -9.44 18.31 -3.05
C GLU A 252 -10.77 18.07 -3.77
N ARG A 253 -10.92 18.61 -4.99
CA ARG A 253 -12.17 18.58 -5.73
C ARG A 253 -12.48 17.21 -6.31
N GLU A 254 -11.46 16.49 -6.79
CA GLU A 254 -11.62 15.17 -7.41
C GLU A 254 -12.14 14.11 -6.41
N SER A 255 -11.67 14.14 -5.16
CA SER A 255 -12.20 13.27 -4.10
C SER A 255 -13.60 13.71 -3.66
N LEU A 256 -13.85 15.03 -3.60
CA LEU A 256 -15.16 15.58 -3.24
C LEU A 256 -16.25 15.20 -4.25
N ASP A 257 -16.00 15.40 -5.54
CA ASP A 257 -16.95 15.09 -6.63
C ASP A 257 -17.31 13.59 -6.64
N LEU A 258 -16.33 12.74 -6.35
CA LEU A 258 -16.54 11.30 -6.23
C LEU A 258 -17.39 10.94 -5.01
N VAL A 259 -17.10 11.53 -3.84
CA VAL A 259 -17.91 11.32 -2.63
C VAL A 259 -19.34 11.80 -2.87
N MET A 260 -19.53 12.94 -3.53
CA MET A 260 -20.85 13.44 -3.92
C MET A 260 -21.59 12.43 -4.80
N ALA A 261 -20.96 11.94 -5.87
CA ALA A 261 -21.58 11.00 -6.79
C ALA A 261 -21.95 9.66 -6.14
N VAL A 262 -21.17 9.22 -5.14
CA VAL A 262 -21.52 8.04 -4.35
C VAL A 262 -22.75 8.35 -3.48
N LEU A 263 -22.74 9.46 -2.72
CA LEU A 263 -23.83 9.85 -1.81
C LEU A 263 -25.16 10.15 -2.52
N GLU A 264 -25.14 10.50 -3.81
CA GLU A 264 -26.35 10.65 -4.63
C GLU A 264 -27.09 9.33 -4.89
N LYS A 265 -26.53 8.17 -4.52
CA LYS A 265 -27.20 6.87 -4.66
C LYS A 265 -28.07 6.56 -3.44
N ASP A 266 -29.32 6.20 -3.68
CA ASP A 266 -30.36 6.05 -2.64
C ASP A 266 -30.06 5.00 -1.55
N GLU A 267 -29.16 4.04 -1.82
CA GLU A 267 -28.89 2.90 -0.93
C GLU A 267 -27.54 2.95 -0.20
N VAL A 268 -26.82 4.07 -0.20
CA VAL A 268 -25.48 4.16 0.43
C VAL A 268 -25.57 4.00 1.94
N ASP A 269 -24.86 3.01 2.50
CA ASP A 269 -24.60 2.97 3.94
C ASP A 269 -23.48 3.95 4.33
N ILE A 270 -23.86 5.19 4.63
CA ILE A 270 -22.93 6.26 5.02
C ILE A 270 -22.18 5.97 6.33
N ASN A 271 -22.71 5.07 7.16
CA ASN A 271 -22.18 4.78 8.50
C ASN A 271 -21.43 3.45 8.56
N ASP A 272 -21.23 2.78 7.43
CA ASP A 272 -20.46 1.55 7.40
C ASP A 272 -19.01 1.78 7.85
N THR A 273 -18.37 0.72 8.31
CA THR A 273 -17.01 0.74 8.85
C THR A 273 -16.11 -0.26 8.14
N GLY A 274 -14.88 0.14 7.88
CA GLY A 274 -13.82 -0.79 7.49
C GLY A 274 -13.46 -1.77 8.63
N MET A 275 -12.56 -2.71 8.35
CA MET A 275 -12.05 -3.64 9.38
C MET A 275 -11.35 -2.94 10.56
N ASP A 276 -10.88 -1.71 10.37
CA ASP A 276 -10.30 -0.86 11.42
C ASP A 276 -11.36 -0.15 12.30
N GLY A 277 -12.64 -0.36 12.00
CA GLY A 277 -13.77 0.25 12.72
C GLY A 277 -13.97 1.73 12.41
N LYS A 278 -13.31 2.28 11.39
CA LYS A 278 -13.46 3.69 11.01
C LYS A 278 -14.60 3.87 10.00
N THR A 279 -15.44 4.86 10.26
CA THR A 279 -16.43 5.34 9.29
C THR A 279 -15.81 6.32 8.29
N ALA A 280 -16.50 6.58 7.18
CA ALA A 280 -16.13 7.63 6.23
C ALA A 280 -15.92 9.00 6.92
N LEU A 281 -16.79 9.35 7.90
CA LEU A 281 -16.67 10.62 8.63
C LEU A 281 -15.40 10.66 9.51
N MET A 282 -15.08 9.56 10.21
CA MET A 282 -13.85 9.49 11.02
C MET A 282 -12.61 9.72 10.16
N ILE A 283 -12.56 9.10 8.98
CA ILE A 283 -11.44 9.22 8.04
C ILE A 283 -11.33 10.65 7.50
N ALA A 284 -12.46 11.28 7.13
CA ALA A 284 -12.48 12.66 6.65
C ALA A 284 -11.94 13.65 7.70
N VAL A 285 -12.34 13.47 8.96
CA VAL A 285 -11.85 14.30 10.09
C VAL A 285 -10.37 14.04 10.38
N GLU A 286 -9.94 12.78 10.38
CA GLU A 286 -8.54 12.38 10.59
C GLU A 286 -7.63 12.97 9.51
N LYS A 287 -8.06 12.93 8.24
CA LYS A 287 -7.37 13.55 7.09
C LYS A 287 -7.53 15.07 7.01
N ASN A 288 -8.25 15.68 7.96
CA ASN A 288 -8.50 17.11 8.04
C ASN A 288 -9.22 17.68 6.80
N ASN A 289 -10.04 16.87 6.11
CA ASN A 289 -10.79 17.30 4.93
C ASN A 289 -12.17 17.86 5.33
N TYR A 290 -12.23 19.19 5.50
CA TYR A 290 -13.42 19.88 5.98
C TYR A 290 -14.63 19.73 5.05
N GLU A 291 -14.44 19.86 3.73
CA GLU A 291 -15.57 19.85 2.79
C GLU A 291 -16.21 18.47 2.70
N ILE A 292 -15.40 17.40 2.68
CA ILE A 292 -15.93 16.03 2.73
C ILE A 292 -16.62 15.76 4.08
N ALA A 293 -16.02 16.15 5.20
CA ALA A 293 -16.64 15.96 6.52
C ALA A 293 -17.98 16.72 6.63
N LYS A 294 -18.05 17.94 6.10
CA LYS A 294 -19.28 18.73 6.02
C LYS A 294 -20.34 18.02 5.18
N LEU A 295 -19.98 17.58 3.98
CA LEU A 295 -20.88 16.86 3.08
C LEU A 295 -21.44 15.59 3.72
N LEU A 296 -20.60 14.81 4.41
CA LEU A 296 -21.03 13.61 5.13
C LEU A 296 -22.01 13.93 6.26
N CYS A 297 -21.73 14.97 7.05
CA CYS A 297 -22.65 15.45 8.09
C CYS A 297 -24.00 15.93 7.52
N GLU A 298 -23.98 16.67 6.41
CA GLU A 298 -25.19 17.11 5.69
C GLU A 298 -26.03 15.93 5.19
N ASN A 299 -25.36 14.83 4.81
CA ASN A 299 -25.99 13.56 4.44
C ASN A 299 -26.26 12.62 5.65
N LYS A 300 -26.36 13.18 6.86
CA LYS A 300 -26.75 12.48 8.10
C LYS A 300 -25.78 11.37 8.55
N ALA A 301 -24.49 11.52 8.26
CA ALA A 301 -23.48 10.68 8.90
C ALA A 301 -23.54 10.81 10.43
N ARG A 302 -23.40 9.68 11.12
CA ARG A 302 -23.38 9.62 12.58
C ARG A 302 -22.14 10.32 13.11
N THR A 303 -22.35 11.21 14.09
CA THR A 303 -21.29 11.96 14.77
C THR A 303 -20.95 11.42 16.15
N ASP A 304 -21.64 10.36 16.60
CA ASP A 304 -21.38 9.62 17.84
C ASP A 304 -20.35 8.48 17.64
N VAL A 305 -19.46 8.64 16.67
CA VAL A 305 -18.47 7.63 16.25
C VAL A 305 -17.05 8.10 16.55
N GLY A 306 -16.36 7.40 17.47
CA GLY A 306 -15.00 7.78 17.89
C GLY A 306 -14.90 9.19 18.51
N ASP A 307 -13.67 9.66 18.72
CA ASP A 307 -13.39 10.99 19.29
C ASP A 307 -13.19 12.06 18.19
N LEU A 308 -14.26 12.34 17.42
CA LEU A 308 -14.19 13.31 16.30
C LEU A 308 -13.75 14.70 16.75
N ILE A 309 -14.26 15.17 17.89
CA ILE A 309 -13.91 16.49 18.45
C ILE A 309 -12.43 16.53 18.86
N GLY A 310 -11.92 15.48 19.52
CA GLY A 310 -10.51 15.42 19.88
C GLY A 310 -9.60 15.28 18.67
N LEU A 311 -10.03 14.60 17.60
CA LEU A 311 -9.31 14.56 16.32
C LEU A 311 -9.23 15.95 15.67
N ALA A 312 -10.34 16.68 15.59
CA ALA A 312 -10.36 18.05 15.05
C ALA A 312 -9.44 19.01 15.83
N ARG A 313 -9.43 18.90 17.17
CA ARG A 313 -8.53 19.68 18.05
C ARG A 313 -7.07 19.35 17.83
N ARG A 314 -6.73 18.07 17.65
CA ARG A 314 -5.36 17.61 17.36
C ARG A 314 -4.86 18.13 16.01
N ASN A 315 -5.77 18.29 15.06
CA ASN A 315 -5.50 18.90 13.75
C ASN A 315 -5.52 20.43 13.79
N TYR A 316 -5.70 21.05 14.97
CA TYR A 316 -5.84 22.50 15.16
C TYR A 316 -6.92 23.13 14.27
N ASN A 317 -7.96 22.37 13.90
CA ASN A 317 -9.01 22.81 12.99
C ASN A 317 -10.27 23.21 13.77
N ALA A 318 -10.30 24.46 14.24
CA ALA A 318 -11.45 25.01 14.96
C ALA A 318 -12.73 25.06 14.12
N LYS A 319 -12.60 25.22 12.79
CA LYS A 319 -13.74 25.21 11.85
C LYS A 319 -14.37 23.81 11.83
N MET A 320 -13.56 22.76 11.74
CA MET A 320 -14.00 21.36 11.83
C MET A 320 -14.65 21.05 13.19
N GLU A 321 -14.05 21.50 14.30
CA GLU A 321 -14.66 21.31 15.62
C GLU A 321 -16.05 21.95 15.69
N THR A 322 -16.19 23.18 15.19
CA THR A 322 -17.46 23.91 15.18
C THR A 322 -18.51 23.19 14.34
N LEU A 323 -18.14 22.73 13.14
CA LEU A 323 -18.98 21.91 12.28
C LEU A 323 -19.46 20.65 13.01
N LEU A 324 -18.55 19.87 13.58
CA LEU A 324 -18.89 18.64 14.29
C LEU A 324 -19.85 18.89 15.46
N ARG A 325 -19.65 19.99 16.21
CA ARG A 325 -20.57 20.40 17.29
C ARG A 325 -21.96 20.78 16.78
N GLN A 326 -22.04 21.46 15.63
CA GLN A 326 -23.31 21.79 14.98
C GLN A 326 -24.12 20.53 14.65
N TYR A 327 -23.44 19.43 14.31
CA TYR A 327 -24.04 18.13 14.06
C TYR A 327 -24.02 17.20 15.29
N ASN A 328 -24.03 17.77 16.50
CA ASN A 328 -24.17 17.06 17.78
C ASN A 328 -23.03 16.07 18.15
N ALA A 329 -21.84 16.19 17.54
CA ALA A 329 -20.68 15.41 17.97
C ALA A 329 -20.35 15.74 19.43
N ARG A 330 -20.26 14.70 20.27
CA ARG A 330 -19.98 14.86 21.69
C ARG A 330 -18.49 14.88 21.94
N THR A 331 -18.06 15.69 22.90
CA THR A 331 -16.72 15.57 23.46
C THR A 331 -16.70 14.28 24.27
N ILE A 332 -15.92 13.28 23.86
CA ILE A 332 -15.67 12.11 24.69
C ILE A 332 -14.65 12.56 25.75
N PRO A 333 -15.00 12.57 27.06
CA PRO A 333 -14.00 12.80 28.09
C PRO A 333 -12.93 11.74 27.95
N TYR A 334 -11.65 12.11 28.09
CA TYR A 334 -10.55 11.15 28.08
C TYR A 334 -10.89 9.99 29.01
N GLN A 335 -11.25 8.84 28.45
CA GLN A 335 -11.37 7.62 29.22
C GLN A 335 -9.95 7.14 29.43
N PRO A 336 -9.49 6.96 30.68
CA PRO A 336 -8.21 6.32 30.90
C PRO A 336 -8.27 4.97 30.19
N LEU A 337 -7.36 4.77 29.23
CA LEU A 337 -7.21 3.50 28.53
C LEU A 337 -7.24 2.37 29.58
N LYS A 338 -7.90 1.24 29.23
CA LYS A 338 -7.89 0.02 30.05
C LYS A 338 -6.53 -0.12 30.73
N HIS A 339 -6.53 -0.37 32.04
CA HIS A 339 -5.32 -0.51 32.83
C HIS A 339 -4.39 -1.50 32.15
N TRP A 340 -3.37 -0.97 31.48
CA TRP A 340 -2.36 -1.74 30.77
C TRP A 340 -1.10 -1.68 31.61
N GLU A 341 -0.60 -2.86 31.98
CA GLU A 341 0.60 -2.98 32.78
C GLU A 341 1.79 -3.32 31.88
N PRO A 342 2.86 -2.51 31.91
CA PRO A 342 4.08 -2.81 31.20
C PRO A 342 4.77 -4.04 31.79
N THR A 343 5.35 -4.84 30.92
CA THR A 343 6.18 -6.00 31.25
C THR A 343 7.54 -5.55 31.74
N SER A 344 8.10 -4.50 31.13
CA SER A 344 9.37 -3.93 31.55
C SER A 344 9.28 -3.23 32.90
N ARG A 345 10.25 -3.47 33.79
CA ARG A 345 10.36 -2.77 35.09
C ARG A 345 11.03 -1.41 34.94
N ARG A 346 12.16 -1.34 34.24
CA ARG A 346 12.91 -0.08 34.02
C ARG A 346 12.10 0.91 33.21
N TRP A 347 11.44 0.44 32.16
CA TRP A 347 10.75 1.29 31.20
C TRP A 347 9.26 1.48 31.52
N ALA A 348 8.76 0.96 32.65
CA ALA A 348 7.36 0.97 33.02
C ALA A 348 6.71 2.36 32.93
N LYS A 349 7.29 3.36 33.60
CA LYS A 349 6.72 4.72 33.66
C LYS A 349 6.71 5.40 32.28
N PRO A 350 7.83 5.45 31.52
CA PRO A 350 7.81 5.94 30.14
C PRO A 350 6.84 5.19 29.23
N LEU A 351 6.76 3.86 29.31
CA LEU A 351 5.85 3.07 28.48
C LEU A 351 4.38 3.37 28.79
N GLN A 352 3.99 3.47 30.07
CA GLN A 352 2.65 3.90 30.46
C GLN A 352 2.33 5.31 29.93
N ALA A 353 3.30 6.23 29.99
CA ALA A 353 3.13 7.57 29.46
C ALA A 353 2.99 7.56 27.92
N LEU A 354 3.72 6.71 27.20
CA LEU A 354 3.60 6.55 25.75
C LEU A 354 2.29 5.87 25.35
N TYR A 355 1.89 4.83 26.09
CA TYR A 355 0.64 4.10 25.88
C TYR A 355 -0.56 5.04 25.96
N ARG A 356 -0.56 5.92 26.97
CA ARG A 356 -1.59 6.94 27.21
C ARG A 356 -1.61 8.08 26.19
N LYS A 357 -0.50 8.32 25.50
CA LYS A 357 -0.42 9.38 24.49
C LYS A 357 -1.08 8.92 23.21
N ASP A 358 -1.92 9.78 22.66
CA ASP A 358 -2.42 9.60 21.30
C ASP A 358 -1.28 9.91 20.31
N ARG A 359 -0.98 8.96 19.43
CA ARG A 359 0.13 9.03 18.46
C ARG A 359 -0.33 8.40 17.15
N PRO A 360 -0.03 9.01 16.00
CA PRO A 360 -0.27 8.37 14.72
C PRO A 360 0.53 7.08 14.63
N MET A 361 -0.10 6.04 14.08
CA MET A 361 0.54 4.77 13.82
C MET A 361 1.37 4.86 12.53
N ILE A 362 2.54 4.23 12.53
CA ILE A 362 3.35 3.99 11.33
C ILE A 362 3.18 2.50 11.04
N GLY A 363 2.25 2.13 10.15
CA GLY A 363 1.82 0.74 10.00
C GLY A 363 1.35 0.17 11.35
N LYS A 364 2.03 -0.85 11.86
CA LYS A 364 1.76 -1.47 13.18
C LYS A 364 2.50 -0.81 14.35
N LEU A 365 3.33 0.20 14.09
CA LEU A 365 4.19 0.84 15.10
C LEU A 365 3.57 2.12 15.69
N LYS A 366 3.43 2.17 17.02
CA LYS A 366 3.21 3.39 17.80
C LYS A 366 4.53 3.90 18.35
N LEU A 367 4.90 5.13 18.02
CA LEU A 367 6.17 5.73 18.42
C LEU A 367 6.04 7.22 18.78
N PHE A 368 6.91 7.68 19.68
CA PHE A 368 7.18 9.10 19.87
C PHE A 368 8.67 9.36 20.07
N THR A 369 9.30 9.96 19.06
CA THR A 369 10.74 10.29 19.04
C THR A 369 11.04 11.53 19.90
N HIS A 370 10.77 11.43 21.20
CA HIS A 370 11.08 12.44 22.20
C HIS A 370 12.16 11.92 23.16
N THR A 371 12.94 12.83 23.74
CA THR A 371 13.99 12.52 24.73
C THR A 371 13.52 11.65 25.90
N ASN A 372 12.24 11.75 26.30
CA ASN A 372 11.68 11.04 27.45
C ASN A 372 11.40 9.55 27.15
N PHE A 373 11.38 9.18 25.88
CA PHE A 373 11.18 7.80 25.42
C PHE A 373 12.44 7.24 24.75
N ARG A 374 13.55 7.98 24.77
CA ARG A 374 14.80 7.55 24.15
C ARG A 374 15.55 6.62 25.09
N ILE A 375 15.94 5.45 24.58
CA ILE A 375 16.81 4.49 25.26
C ILE A 375 18.26 4.91 25.04
N GLN A 376 18.66 5.09 23.78
CA GLN A 376 20.05 5.38 23.41
C GLN A 376 20.12 6.27 22.16
N ARG A 377 21.21 7.03 22.00
CA ARG A 377 21.54 7.72 20.74
C ARG A 377 22.36 6.79 19.85
N THR A 378 22.13 6.84 18.54
CA THR A 378 22.92 6.08 17.55
C THR A 378 23.48 7.03 16.51
N SER A 379 24.45 6.55 15.72
CA SER A 379 25.08 7.32 14.63
C SER A 379 24.09 7.71 13.51
N GLN A 380 22.98 6.97 13.37
CA GLN A 380 21.97 7.17 12.33
C GLN A 380 20.60 7.64 12.87
N GLY A 381 20.52 7.97 14.16
CA GLY A 381 19.29 8.44 14.80
C GLY A 381 19.26 8.14 16.29
N GLY A 382 18.50 7.12 16.69
CA GLY A 382 18.45 6.66 18.08
C GLY A 382 17.57 5.44 18.25
N ILE A 383 17.62 4.88 19.47
CA ILE A 383 16.76 3.79 19.92
C ILE A 383 15.73 4.39 20.87
N TYR A 384 14.45 4.10 20.63
CA TYR A 384 13.31 4.65 21.35
C TYR A 384 12.36 3.56 21.82
N LEU A 385 11.59 3.82 22.87
CA LEU A 385 10.48 2.96 23.28
C LEU A 385 9.33 3.09 22.27
N GLY A 386 8.68 1.97 21.97
CA GLY A 386 7.52 1.91 21.09
C GLY A 386 6.60 0.74 21.39
N PHE A 387 5.47 0.69 20.66
CA PHE A 387 4.59 -0.47 20.61
C PHE A 387 4.49 -0.98 19.18
N TYR A 388 4.81 -2.23 18.93
CA TYR A 388 4.63 -2.87 17.63
C TYR A 388 3.58 -3.97 17.76
N ASP A 389 2.46 -3.83 17.06
CA ASP A 389 1.33 -4.77 17.17
C ASP A 389 0.86 -4.96 18.62
N GLY A 390 0.80 -3.85 19.36
CA GLY A 390 0.45 -3.82 20.79
C GLY A 390 1.55 -4.27 21.76
N LYS A 391 2.69 -4.78 21.28
CA LYS A 391 3.79 -5.29 22.11
C LYS A 391 4.86 -4.23 22.40
N GLU A 392 5.41 -4.20 23.60
CA GLU A 392 6.55 -3.35 23.98
C GLU A 392 7.80 -3.68 23.17
N VAL A 393 8.39 -2.66 22.53
CA VAL A 393 9.57 -2.83 21.68
C VAL A 393 10.59 -1.70 21.88
N ALA A 394 11.86 -2.03 21.61
CA ALA A 394 12.90 -1.06 21.34
C ALA A 394 12.93 -0.79 19.83
N VAL A 395 12.80 0.47 19.43
CA VAL A 395 12.70 0.89 18.03
C VAL A 395 13.99 1.56 17.63
N LYS A 396 14.76 0.90 16.76
CA LYS A 396 15.97 1.49 16.15
C LYS A 396 15.59 2.17 14.83
N ILE A 397 15.96 3.44 14.72
CA ILE A 397 15.58 4.30 13.58
C ILE A 397 16.79 4.54 12.68
N PHE A 398 16.60 4.31 11.38
CA PHE A 398 17.56 4.62 10.33
C PHE A 398 17.01 5.70 9.39
N LEU A 399 17.81 6.70 9.06
CA LEU A 399 17.47 7.72 8.08
C LEU A 399 17.81 7.21 6.67
N ALA A 400 16.86 7.28 5.74
CA ALA A 400 16.94 6.71 4.38
C ALA A 400 18.02 7.34 3.47
N ALA A 401 18.79 8.33 3.95
CA ALA A 401 19.76 9.08 3.15
C ALA A 401 21.13 8.40 2.96
N LYS A 402 21.35 7.18 3.47
CA LYS A 402 22.62 6.47 3.29
C LYS A 402 22.40 4.99 2.98
N ASN A 403 22.54 4.67 1.69
CA ASN A 403 22.85 3.37 1.10
C ASN A 403 21.93 2.18 1.43
N ASN A 404 21.38 1.59 0.37
CA ASN A 404 20.52 0.39 0.33
C ASN A 404 21.15 -0.91 0.89
N ASN A 405 22.31 -0.86 1.54
CA ASN A 405 22.85 -1.97 2.30
C ASN A 405 22.47 -1.76 3.76
N GLU A 406 21.44 -2.48 4.21
CA GLU A 406 20.98 -2.52 5.61
C GLU A 406 21.52 -3.81 6.26
N PRO A 407 22.83 -3.88 6.60
CA PRO A 407 23.47 -5.12 7.07
C PRO A 407 22.82 -5.66 8.34
N GLU A 408 22.42 -4.79 9.28
CA GLU A 408 21.73 -5.22 10.51
C GLU A 408 20.39 -5.88 10.21
N LYS A 409 19.60 -5.31 9.30
CA LYS A 409 18.31 -5.89 8.92
C LYS A 409 18.49 -7.27 8.29
N LEU A 410 19.39 -7.39 7.31
CA LEU A 410 19.64 -8.67 6.65
C LEU A 410 20.12 -9.72 7.65
N CYS A 411 21.04 -9.34 8.54
CA CYS A 411 21.53 -10.20 9.61
C CYS A 411 20.38 -10.67 10.53
N LEU A 412 19.53 -9.76 10.98
CA LEU A 412 18.40 -10.09 11.87
C LEU A 412 17.30 -10.91 11.19
N GLU A 413 17.05 -10.69 9.89
CA GLU A 413 16.09 -11.47 9.11
C GLU A 413 16.60 -12.91 8.90
N GLU A 414 17.87 -13.07 8.49
CA GLU A 414 18.51 -14.38 8.27
C GLU A 414 18.73 -15.16 9.58
N CYS A 415 18.98 -14.48 10.71
CA CYS A 415 19.22 -15.11 12.01
C CYS A 415 17.96 -15.18 12.91
N SER A 416 16.76 -15.04 12.35
CA SER A 416 15.51 -14.90 13.10
C SER A 416 15.12 -16.13 13.95
N SER A 417 15.66 -17.31 13.66
CA SER A 417 15.47 -18.54 14.44
C SER A 417 16.39 -18.65 15.66
N ASN A 418 17.28 -17.68 15.87
CA ASN A 418 18.26 -17.71 16.95
C ASN A 418 17.64 -17.32 18.31
N ASN A 419 18.00 -18.07 19.36
CA ASN A 419 17.47 -17.86 20.72
C ASN A 419 18.30 -16.88 21.56
N HIS A 420 19.52 -16.53 21.14
CA HIS A 420 20.51 -15.72 21.85
C HIS A 420 20.80 -14.38 21.17
N LEU A 421 20.21 -14.08 20.01
CA LEU A 421 20.23 -12.74 19.41
C LEU A 421 18.97 -11.95 19.77
N ILE A 422 19.06 -10.63 19.72
CA ILE A 422 17.91 -9.75 19.92
C ILE A 422 16.82 -10.06 18.88
N LYS A 423 15.58 -10.20 19.32
CA LYS A 423 14.50 -10.63 18.45
C LYS A 423 13.97 -9.46 17.64
N LEU A 424 13.96 -9.59 16.31
CA LEU A 424 13.24 -8.69 15.42
C LEU A 424 11.76 -9.10 15.37
N TYR A 425 10.86 -8.24 15.81
CA TYR A 425 9.41 -8.46 15.70
C TYR A 425 8.84 -8.02 14.36
N GLY A 426 9.46 -7.02 13.74
CA GLY A 426 9.03 -6.50 12.45
C GLY A 426 9.70 -5.18 12.12
N LYS A 427 9.28 -4.60 11.01
CA LYS A 427 9.82 -3.34 10.51
C LYS A 427 8.70 -2.48 9.93
N GLU A 428 8.92 -1.18 9.98
CA GLU A 428 8.06 -0.20 9.33
C GLU A 428 8.92 0.76 8.51
N LYS A 429 8.35 1.30 7.44
CA LYS A 429 9.04 2.27 6.59
C LYS A 429 8.11 3.45 6.32
N ASN A 430 8.65 4.66 6.40
CA ASN A 430 8.01 5.85 5.82
C ASN A 430 8.96 6.51 4.81
N LYS A 431 8.53 7.60 4.18
CA LYS A 431 9.27 8.25 3.07
C LYS A 431 10.72 8.62 3.41
N ALA A 432 11.10 8.72 4.69
CA ALA A 432 12.44 9.16 5.11
C ALA A 432 13.16 8.22 6.10
N CYS A 433 12.47 7.23 6.68
CA CYS A 433 13.02 6.41 7.77
C CYS A 433 12.64 4.94 7.65
N LEU A 434 13.55 4.06 8.08
CA LEU A 434 13.29 2.67 8.43
C LEU A 434 13.24 2.54 9.96
N TYR A 435 12.28 1.76 10.45
CA TYR A 435 12.09 1.46 11.87
C TYR A 435 12.21 -0.04 12.08
N LEU A 436 13.24 -0.48 12.81
CA LEU A 436 13.36 -1.88 13.25
C LEU A 436 12.78 -2.02 14.66
N CYS A 437 11.80 -2.91 14.82
CA CYS A 437 11.12 -3.16 16.08
C CYS A 437 11.72 -4.40 16.76
N LEU A 438 12.59 -4.17 17.74
CA LEU A 438 13.36 -5.19 18.45
C LEU A 438 12.74 -5.51 19.81
N SER A 439 13.04 -6.69 20.36
CA SER A 439 12.69 -7.01 21.74
C SER A 439 13.30 -6.00 22.73
N LEU A 440 12.47 -5.53 23.65
CA LEU A 440 12.89 -4.57 24.67
C LEU A 440 13.62 -5.29 25.82
N CYS A 441 14.85 -4.84 26.10
CA CYS A 441 15.65 -5.32 27.22
C CYS A 441 15.75 -4.28 28.35
N GLU A 442 16.11 -4.74 29.54
CA GLU A 442 16.17 -3.90 30.74
C GLU A 442 17.49 -3.14 30.83
N LYS A 443 18.63 -3.80 30.58
CA LYS A 443 19.97 -3.22 30.75
C LYS A 443 20.94 -3.78 29.72
N ASN A 444 22.03 -3.07 29.47
CA ASN A 444 23.20 -3.68 28.85
C ASN A 444 24.12 -4.32 29.91
N LEU A 445 25.12 -5.09 29.48
CA LEU A 445 26.01 -5.82 30.38
C LEU A 445 26.84 -4.88 31.25
N GLU A 446 27.28 -3.73 30.73
CA GLU A 446 28.03 -2.73 31.49
C GLU A 446 27.22 -2.16 32.67
N GLU A 447 25.97 -1.78 32.41
CA GLU A 447 25.02 -1.32 33.42
C GLU A 447 24.66 -2.42 34.43
N TYR A 448 24.59 -3.67 33.97
CA TYR A 448 24.31 -4.82 34.83
C TYR A 448 25.46 -5.10 35.80
N LEU A 449 26.70 -5.11 35.30
CA LEU A 449 27.89 -5.34 36.11
C LEU A 449 28.16 -4.18 37.10
N SER A 450 27.77 -2.96 36.74
CA SER A 450 27.95 -1.77 37.58
C SER A 450 26.92 -1.65 38.72
N ALA A 451 25.87 -2.48 38.74
CA ALA A 451 24.83 -2.43 39.76
C ALA A 451 25.29 -3.13 41.06
N ALA A 452 25.33 -2.39 42.17
CA ALA A 452 25.81 -2.83 43.48
C ALA A 452 25.04 -4.00 44.13
N GLU A 453 23.92 -4.44 43.54
CA GLU A 453 23.05 -5.51 44.05
C GLU A 453 23.47 -6.92 43.58
N ASN A 454 24.53 -7.03 42.79
CA ASN A 454 24.93 -8.28 42.12
C ASN A 454 26.10 -9.02 42.81
N GLU A 455 26.15 -9.03 44.14
CA GLU A 455 27.09 -9.88 44.89
C GLU A 455 26.70 -11.37 44.75
N GLY A 456 27.15 -11.98 43.65
CA GLY A 456 26.82 -13.36 43.25
C GLY A 456 26.71 -13.57 41.73
N VAL A 457 27.32 -12.70 40.92
CA VAL A 457 27.25 -12.73 39.45
C VAL A 457 27.54 -14.13 38.89
N LYS A 458 26.59 -14.68 38.14
CA LYS A 458 26.78 -15.88 37.30
C LYS A 458 27.61 -15.55 36.05
N SER A 459 28.79 -14.94 36.22
CA SER A 459 29.63 -14.46 35.11
C SER A 459 29.94 -15.57 34.10
N LYS A 460 30.08 -16.81 34.59
CA LYS A 460 30.28 -18.00 33.76
C LYS A 460 29.10 -18.32 32.84
N ASP A 461 27.87 -18.16 33.33
CA ASP A 461 26.67 -18.45 32.54
C ASP A 461 26.43 -17.37 31.48
N ILE A 462 26.66 -16.09 31.84
CA ILE A 462 26.59 -14.96 30.90
C ILE A 462 27.61 -15.14 29.76
N LEU A 463 28.86 -15.42 30.11
CA LEU A 463 29.92 -15.68 29.11
C LEU A 463 29.54 -16.87 28.24
N LYS A 464 29.05 -17.97 28.82
CA LYS A 464 28.59 -19.13 28.05
C LYS A 464 27.50 -18.75 27.04
N THR A 465 26.54 -17.92 27.43
CA THR A 465 25.49 -17.45 26.52
C THR A 465 26.05 -16.54 25.41
N ILE A 466 26.99 -15.66 25.73
CA ILE A 466 27.66 -14.81 24.72
C ILE A 466 28.42 -15.68 23.70
N PHE A 467 29.17 -16.68 24.17
CA PHE A 467 29.87 -17.62 23.30
C PHE A 467 28.91 -18.37 22.36
N LEU A 468 27.78 -18.85 22.88
CA LEU A 468 26.76 -19.51 22.05
C LEU A 468 26.15 -18.54 21.02
N ALA A 469 25.85 -17.30 21.43
CA ALA A 469 25.30 -16.29 20.52
C ALA A 469 26.25 -15.98 19.35
N VAL A 470 27.55 -15.81 19.63
CA VAL A 470 28.56 -15.53 18.60
C VAL A 470 28.80 -16.75 17.71
N GLN A 471 28.88 -17.95 18.30
CA GLN A 471 29.02 -19.19 17.54
C GLN A 471 27.86 -19.39 16.56
N GLU A 472 26.63 -19.15 17.01
CA GLU A 472 25.45 -19.26 16.14
C GLU A 472 25.42 -18.14 15.09
N LEU A 473 25.83 -16.92 15.42
CA LEU A 473 25.96 -15.83 14.43
C LEU A 473 26.95 -16.23 13.31
N HIS A 474 28.10 -16.79 13.68
CA HIS A 474 29.10 -17.31 12.73
C HIS A 474 28.55 -18.46 11.90
N TRP A 475 27.71 -19.32 12.48
CA TRP A 475 27.02 -20.39 11.77
C TRP A 475 26.11 -19.88 10.65
N PHE A 476 25.39 -18.77 10.88
CA PHE A 476 24.60 -18.10 9.84
C PHE A 476 25.45 -17.33 8.83
N GLY A 477 26.78 -17.39 8.94
CA GLY A 477 27.68 -16.74 7.99
C GLY A 477 27.83 -15.25 8.27
N TYR A 478 27.70 -14.79 9.51
CA TYR A 478 27.92 -13.40 9.89
C TYR A 478 29.01 -13.26 10.96
N GLY A 479 29.85 -12.23 10.86
CA GLY A 479 30.68 -11.76 11.97
C GLY A 479 30.03 -10.54 12.63
N HIS A 480 30.13 -10.42 13.96
CA HIS A 480 29.51 -9.31 14.70
C HIS A 480 30.27 -8.00 14.51
N GLN A 481 31.60 -8.02 14.68
CA GLN A 481 32.53 -6.91 14.40
C GLN A 481 32.39 -5.67 15.31
N ASP A 482 31.66 -5.80 16.41
CA ASP A 482 31.44 -4.73 17.39
C ASP A 482 31.05 -5.32 18.76
N LEU A 483 31.69 -6.42 19.14
CA LEU A 483 31.44 -7.07 20.42
C LEU A 483 31.90 -6.15 21.55
N HIS A 484 30.94 -5.65 22.31
CA HIS A 484 31.18 -4.73 23.41
C HIS A 484 30.12 -4.96 24.50
N PRO A 485 30.44 -4.78 25.81
CA PRO A 485 29.44 -4.93 26.88
C PRO A 485 28.16 -4.09 26.69
N SER A 486 28.24 -2.94 26.02
CA SER A 486 27.06 -2.12 25.69
C SER A 486 26.10 -2.78 24.69
N ASN A 487 26.59 -3.73 23.88
CA ASN A 487 25.87 -4.41 22.81
C ASN A 487 25.34 -5.79 23.26
N ILE A 488 25.59 -6.15 24.52
CA ILE A 488 25.07 -7.34 25.17
C ILE A 488 23.93 -6.89 26.07
N LEU A 489 22.72 -7.32 25.76
CA LEU A 489 21.49 -6.88 26.42
C LEU A 489 20.94 -7.96 27.33
N ILE A 490 20.32 -7.55 28.44
CA ILE A 490 19.74 -8.43 29.44
C ILE A 490 18.27 -8.08 29.61
N ASP A 491 17.39 -9.06 29.45
CA ASP A 491 15.95 -8.88 29.61
C ASP A 491 15.49 -8.97 31.08
N ILE A 492 14.18 -8.84 31.27
CA ILE A 492 13.52 -8.90 32.58
C ILE A 492 13.68 -10.26 33.29
N ALA A 493 13.87 -11.35 32.54
CA ALA A 493 14.07 -12.69 33.06
C ALA A 493 15.56 -13.01 33.32
N GLY A 494 16.46 -12.07 33.02
CA GLY A 494 17.91 -12.26 33.14
C GLY A 494 18.52 -13.01 31.95
N LYS A 495 17.78 -13.17 30.84
CA LYS A 495 18.30 -13.78 29.62
C LYS A 495 19.17 -12.78 28.87
N VAL A 496 20.30 -13.28 28.38
CA VAL A 496 21.33 -12.50 27.69
C VAL A 496 21.12 -12.60 26.18
N PHE A 497 21.22 -11.47 25.50
CA PHE A 497 21.06 -11.34 24.06
C PHE A 497 22.21 -10.53 23.46
N LEU A 498 22.67 -10.97 22.29
CA LEU A 498 23.58 -10.19 21.45
C LEU A 498 22.77 -9.23 20.56
N ALA A 499 23.20 -7.98 20.45
CA ALA A 499 22.49 -6.93 19.73
C ALA A 499 23.46 -5.98 19.01
N ASP A 500 22.91 -5.07 18.21
CA ASP A 500 23.64 -4.04 17.44
C ASP A 500 24.50 -4.61 16.30
N PHE A 501 23.84 -4.99 15.21
CA PHE A 501 24.44 -5.64 14.04
C PHE A 501 24.75 -4.65 12.91
N ASP A 502 24.82 -3.34 13.19
CA ASP A 502 25.06 -2.30 12.18
C ASP A 502 26.39 -2.49 11.44
N LYS A 503 27.39 -3.03 12.14
CA LYS A 503 28.73 -3.32 11.60
C LYS A 503 28.89 -4.77 11.18
N SER A 504 27.87 -5.61 11.35
CA SER A 504 27.97 -7.02 11.04
C SER A 504 28.19 -7.23 9.55
N ARG A 505 29.04 -8.21 9.23
CA ARG A 505 29.45 -8.50 7.86
C ARG A 505 29.13 -9.94 7.53
N LYS A 506 28.58 -10.15 6.32
CA LYS A 506 28.43 -11.49 5.77
C LYS A 506 29.83 -12.05 5.48
N LEU A 507 30.09 -13.24 5.99
CA LEU A 507 31.35 -13.95 5.85
C LEU A 507 31.45 -14.46 4.41
N ASP A 508 32.24 -13.78 3.58
CA ASP A 508 32.72 -14.33 2.32
C ASP A 508 33.82 -15.37 2.61
N GLU A 509 33.93 -16.42 1.77
CA GLU A 509 34.90 -17.51 1.99
C GLU A 509 36.35 -17.00 2.06
N SER A 510 36.64 -15.87 1.40
CA SER A 510 37.97 -15.25 1.40
C SER A 510 38.35 -14.52 2.71
N GLN A 511 37.36 -14.13 3.54
CA GLN A 511 37.55 -13.29 4.74
C GLN A 511 37.09 -13.94 6.04
N LYS A 512 36.51 -15.15 5.95
CA LYS A 512 35.86 -15.86 7.05
C LYS A 512 36.76 -16.03 8.29
N ASP A 513 37.99 -16.51 8.10
CA ASP A 513 38.92 -16.77 9.22
C ASP A 513 39.39 -15.49 9.91
N LEU A 514 39.50 -14.39 9.16
CA LEU A 514 39.87 -13.08 9.71
C LEU A 514 38.76 -12.51 10.57
N LEU A 515 37.53 -12.47 10.06
CA LEU A 515 36.37 -11.89 10.74
C LEU A 515 35.99 -12.68 12.00
N ILE A 516 36.04 -14.03 11.93
CA ILE A 516 35.86 -14.90 13.09
C ILE A 516 36.98 -14.68 14.10
N GLY A 517 38.24 -14.58 13.64
CA GLY A 517 39.39 -14.34 14.50
C GLY A 517 39.31 -13.00 15.25
N GLU A 518 38.73 -11.95 14.63
CA GLU A 518 38.50 -10.66 15.28
C GLU A 518 37.45 -10.75 16.40
N ASP A 519 36.31 -11.38 16.14
CA ASP A 519 35.26 -11.58 17.16
C ASP A 519 35.78 -12.44 18.33
N LEU A 520 36.51 -13.53 18.05
CA LEU A 520 37.03 -14.43 19.09
C LEU A 520 38.11 -13.79 19.96
N LYS A 521 38.97 -12.93 19.39
CA LYS A 521 39.95 -12.16 20.17
C LYS A 521 39.28 -11.29 21.22
N VAL A 522 38.17 -10.63 20.87
CA VAL A 522 37.45 -9.75 21.78
C VAL A 522 36.82 -10.52 22.94
N ILE A 523 36.34 -11.74 22.71
CA ILE A 523 35.72 -12.58 23.76
C ILE A 523 36.78 -13.24 24.66
N SER A 524 38.03 -13.38 24.19
CA SER A 524 39.13 -14.01 24.92
C SER A 524 39.82 -13.12 25.96
N ILE A 525 39.46 -11.84 26.02
CA ILE A 525 39.94 -10.82 26.98
C ILE A 525 38.89 -10.64 28.07
#